data_AF-A0A3L9DYA4-F1
#
_entry.id   AF-A0A3L9DYA4-F1
#
_cell.length_a   1.000
_cell.length_b   1.000
_cell.length_c   1.000
_cell.angle_alpha   90.00
_cell.angle_beta   90.00
_cell.angle_gamma   90.00
#
_symmetry.space_group_name_H-M   'P 1'
#
loop_
_entity.id
_entity.type
_entity.pdbx_description
1 polymer ?
#
loop_
_entity_poly.entity_id
_entity_poly.type
_entity_poly.pdbx_seq_one_letter_code
_entity_poly.pdbx_strand_id
1 'polypeptide(L)'
;MPDKKFCYGKVIAPAAKLPRIQEGFFSVMMSNIVTNTLDEVTFELNESSILLPPWIVNETFWRNGTFFTISRKPLTNKEKDLKIGYVVFDAKKHLRGERGWDLYDINGNLIEKADYYTFSGYTTIHGMEFDLYREKICGTI
;
A
#
# COMPACT_ATOMS: atom_id res chain seq x y z
N MET A 1 -2.69 30.30 1.28
CA MET A 1 -2.47 28.96 0.70
C MET A 1 -2.96 27.96 1.73
N PRO A 2 -3.69 26.89 1.37
CA PRO A 2 -3.94 25.83 2.33
C PRO A 2 -2.58 25.31 2.82
N ASP A 3 -2.44 25.11 4.13
CA ASP A 3 -1.19 24.66 4.74
C ASP A 3 -0.72 23.37 4.06
N LYS A 4 0.54 23.33 3.62
CA LYS A 4 1.10 22.13 2.99
C LYS A 4 1.04 20.98 4.00
N LYS A 5 0.32 19.90 3.65
CA LYS A 5 0.24 18.67 4.43
C LYS A 5 1.13 17.61 3.80
N PHE A 6 1.95 16.94 4.61
CA PHE A 6 2.81 15.83 4.18
C PHE A 6 2.28 14.52 4.74
N CYS A 7 2.23 13.49 3.90
CA CYS A 7 1.82 12.14 4.26
C CYS A 7 3.02 11.19 4.25
N TYR A 8 3.04 10.27 5.19
CA TYR A 8 4.15 9.33 5.34
C TYR A 8 3.73 7.92 4.94
N GLY A 9 4.68 7.16 4.42
CA GLY A 9 4.47 5.78 3.99
C GLY A 9 5.80 5.04 3.93
N LYS A 10 5.75 3.71 3.76
CA LYS A 10 6.94 2.87 3.58
C LYS A 10 6.79 2.00 2.35
N VAL A 11 7.92 1.80 1.66
CA VAL A 11 8.05 0.77 0.64
C VAL A 11 8.27 -0.56 1.35
N ILE A 12 7.33 -1.47 1.17
CA ILE A 12 7.27 -2.76 1.85
C ILE A 12 8.19 -3.76 1.16
N ALA A 13 8.01 -3.96 -0.15
CA ALA A 13 8.74 -4.92 -0.95
C ALA A 13 8.56 -4.67 -2.45
N PRO A 14 9.46 -5.18 -3.32
CA PRO A 14 9.15 -5.34 -4.74
C PRO A 14 7.89 -6.19 -4.92
N ALA A 15 6.93 -5.69 -5.69
CA ALA A 15 5.65 -6.37 -5.93
C ALA A 15 5.74 -7.44 -7.04
N ALA A 16 6.88 -7.54 -7.74
CA ALA A 16 7.11 -8.54 -8.78
C ALA A 16 7.02 -10.00 -8.30
N LYS A 17 7.04 -10.22 -6.98
CA LYS A 17 6.77 -11.53 -6.38
C LYS A 17 5.30 -11.92 -6.42
N LEU A 18 4.38 -10.95 -6.56
CA LEU A 18 2.95 -11.20 -6.66
C LEU A 18 2.58 -11.68 -8.07
N PRO A 19 1.59 -12.59 -8.20
CA PRO A 19 1.14 -13.05 -9.49
C PRO A 19 0.67 -11.89 -10.40
N ARG A 20 1.09 -11.92 -11.67
CA ARG A 20 0.62 -11.00 -12.73
C ARG A 20 1.04 -9.53 -12.52
N ILE A 21 2.01 -9.29 -11.65
CA ILE A 21 2.64 -7.98 -11.46
C ILE A 21 4.01 -7.97 -12.15
N GLN A 22 4.31 -6.90 -12.88
CA GLN A 22 5.58 -6.74 -13.59
C GLN A 22 6.69 -6.23 -12.66
N GLU A 23 7.94 -6.36 -13.11
CA GLU A 23 9.08 -5.69 -12.46
C GLU A 23 8.93 -4.17 -12.46
N GLY A 24 9.61 -3.51 -11.52
CA GLY A 24 9.52 -2.04 -11.35
C GLY A 24 8.30 -1.55 -10.56
N PHE A 25 7.48 -2.48 -10.05
CA PHE A 25 6.37 -2.18 -9.13
C PHE A 25 6.71 -2.55 -7.69
N PHE A 26 6.16 -1.78 -6.76
CA PHE A 26 6.44 -1.86 -5.34
C PHE A 26 5.14 -1.87 -4.54
N SER A 27 5.15 -2.68 -3.49
CA SER A 27 4.16 -2.65 -2.42
C SER A 27 4.46 -1.46 -1.51
N VAL A 28 3.47 -0.61 -1.26
CA VAL A 28 3.59 0.55 -0.36
C VAL A 28 2.43 0.59 0.63
N MET A 29 2.72 1.11 1.82
CA MET A 29 1.72 1.38 2.87
C MET A 29 1.74 2.86 3.23
N MET A 30 0.56 3.41 3.49
CA MET A 30 0.40 4.80 3.92
C MET A 30 0.00 4.86 5.37
N SER A 31 0.69 5.71 6.13
CA SER A 31 0.39 5.98 7.53
C SER A 31 -0.68 7.06 7.68
N ASN A 32 -1.38 7.04 8.81
CA ASN A 32 -2.27 8.11 9.27
C ASN A 32 -1.52 9.34 9.80
N ILE A 33 -0.19 9.31 9.84
CA ILE A 33 0.61 10.46 10.23
C ILE A 33 0.61 11.51 9.12
N VAL A 34 0.24 12.72 9.51
CA VAL A 34 0.21 13.91 8.66
C VAL A 34 0.90 15.05 9.39
N THR A 35 1.85 15.70 8.73
CA THR A 35 2.57 16.83 9.30
C THR A 35 2.43 18.07 8.43
N ASN A 36 2.77 19.22 9.02
CA ASN A 36 2.92 20.48 8.29
C ASN A 36 4.39 20.76 7.91
N THR A 37 5.32 19.88 8.28
CA THR A 37 6.77 20.03 8.08
C THR A 37 7.36 18.76 7.48
N LEU A 38 8.44 18.90 6.69
CA LEU A 38 9.19 17.78 6.10
C LEU A 38 10.16 17.12 7.09
N ASP A 39 10.03 17.41 8.40
CA ASP A 39 10.93 16.86 9.40
C ASP A 39 10.92 15.33 9.34
N GLU A 40 12.07 14.72 9.65
CA GLU A 40 12.21 13.26 9.66
C GLU A 40 11.33 12.63 10.75
N VAL A 41 10.10 12.32 10.39
CA VAL A 41 9.21 11.56 11.25
C VAL A 41 9.70 10.12 11.29
N THR A 42 10.10 9.68 12.48
CA THR A 42 10.24 8.25 12.75
C THR A 42 8.88 7.71 13.16
N PHE A 43 8.40 6.72 12.42
CA PHE A 43 7.16 6.04 12.75
C PHE A 43 7.30 4.54 12.49
N GLU A 44 6.51 3.79 13.24
CA GLU A 44 6.36 2.35 13.10
C GLU A 44 4.99 2.07 12.48
N LEU A 45 4.96 1.25 11.43
CA LEU A 45 3.74 0.72 10.87
C LEU A 45 3.22 -0.39 11.79
N ASN A 46 2.00 -0.19 12.24
CA ASN A 46 1.15 -1.13 12.95
C ASN A 46 -0.32 -0.87 12.64
N GLU A 47 -1.19 -1.72 13.15
CA GLU A 47 -2.63 -1.70 12.87
C GLU A 47 -3.31 -0.34 13.06
N SER A 48 -2.90 0.43 14.08
CA SER A 48 -3.50 1.74 14.38
C SER A 48 -2.87 2.90 13.63
N SER A 49 -1.71 2.68 13.01
CA SER A 49 -0.96 3.70 12.26
C SER A 49 -1.21 3.65 10.75
N ILE A 50 -1.82 2.59 10.24
CA ILE A 50 -2.09 2.38 8.81
C ILE A 50 -3.36 3.16 8.44
N LEU A 51 -3.23 4.08 7.49
CA LEU A 51 -4.37 4.84 6.95
C LEU A 51 -4.99 4.15 5.74
N LEU A 52 -4.15 3.65 4.83
CA LEU A 52 -4.60 2.94 3.64
C LEU A 52 -4.02 1.52 3.63
N PRO A 53 -4.78 0.52 3.14
CA PRO A 53 -4.27 -0.83 2.90
C PRO A 53 -3.04 -0.79 1.97
N PRO A 54 -2.29 -1.90 1.83
CA PRO A 54 -1.18 -1.95 0.88
C PRO A 54 -1.62 -1.58 -0.54
N TRP A 55 -0.78 -0.88 -1.30
CA TRP A 55 -1.00 -0.54 -2.71
C TRP A 55 0.17 -1.01 -3.58
N ILE A 56 -0.08 -1.20 -4.88
CA ILE A 56 0.97 -1.53 -5.86
C ILE A 56 1.21 -0.32 -6.77
N VAL A 57 2.39 0.28 -6.66
CA VAL A 57 2.76 1.49 -7.39
C VAL A 57 4.05 1.27 -8.19
N ASN A 58 4.15 1.90 -9.36
CA ASN A 58 5.39 1.90 -10.13
C ASN A 58 6.44 2.82 -9.50
N GLU A 59 7.72 2.44 -9.56
CA GLU A 59 8.83 3.24 -9.00
C GLU A 59 8.90 4.66 -9.56
N THR A 60 8.70 4.82 -10.86
CA THR A 60 8.75 6.12 -11.54
C THR A 60 7.63 7.04 -11.01
N PHE A 61 6.42 6.51 -10.84
CA PHE A 61 5.31 7.29 -10.28
C PHE A 61 5.50 7.61 -8.81
N TRP A 62 6.09 6.69 -8.05
CA TRP A 62 6.45 6.94 -6.65
C TRP A 62 7.48 8.06 -6.52
N ARG A 63 8.51 8.07 -7.38
CA ARG A 63 9.59 9.08 -7.38
C ARG A 63 9.16 10.44 -7.92
N ASN A 64 8.20 10.47 -8.84
CA ASN A 64 7.73 11.70 -9.49
C ASN A 64 6.49 12.31 -8.82
N GLY A 65 6.16 11.87 -7.61
CA GLY A 65 4.92 12.19 -6.94
C GLY A 65 4.78 13.62 -6.43
N THR A 66 3.58 14.19 -6.55
CA THR A 66 3.14 15.47 -5.95
C THR A 66 2.99 15.42 -4.42
N PHE A 67 3.10 14.23 -3.80
CA PHE A 67 3.21 14.03 -2.35
C PHE A 67 4.66 13.75 -1.98
N PHE A 68 5.14 14.41 -0.94
CA PHE A 68 6.46 14.12 -0.38
C PHE A 68 6.35 12.96 0.60
N THR A 69 6.48 11.74 0.12
CA THR A 69 6.70 10.58 0.99
C THR A 69 8.21 10.45 1.24
N ILE A 70 8.67 10.90 2.40
CA ILE A 70 10.12 11.01 2.70
C ILE A 70 10.75 9.67 3.08
N SER A 71 9.96 8.61 3.31
CA SER A 71 10.47 7.36 3.88
C SER A 71 10.51 6.21 2.86
N ARG A 72 11.65 6.03 2.17
CA ARG A 72 12.06 4.74 1.59
C ARG A 72 12.73 3.86 2.66
N LYS A 73 12.18 3.84 3.88
CA LYS A 73 12.73 3.03 4.96
C LYS A 73 12.23 1.59 4.79
N PRO A 74 13.11 0.58 4.83
CA PRO A 74 12.69 -0.82 4.84
C PRO A 74 11.87 -1.10 6.11
N LEU A 75 11.06 -2.16 6.05
CA LEU A 75 10.32 -2.63 7.23
C LEU A 75 11.29 -3.12 8.31
N THR A 76 11.01 -2.74 9.56
CA THR A 76 11.61 -3.35 10.75
C THR A 76 11.15 -4.81 10.89
N ASN A 77 11.80 -5.58 11.75
CA ASN A 77 11.40 -6.99 11.96
C ASN A 77 9.96 -7.11 12.47
N LYS A 78 9.54 -6.24 13.39
CA LYS A 78 8.16 -6.20 13.91
C LYS A 78 7.15 -5.84 12.82
N GLU A 79 7.51 -4.95 11.90
CA GLU A 79 6.65 -4.58 10.77
C GLU A 79 6.51 -5.70 9.73
N LYS A 80 7.48 -6.62 9.64
CA LYS A 80 7.36 -7.81 8.79
C LYS A 80 6.36 -8.84 9.32
N ASP A 81 6.01 -8.76 10.60
CA ASP A 81 5.01 -9.63 11.22
C ASP A 81 3.57 -9.20 10.90
N LEU A 82 3.38 -8.01 10.31
CA LEU A 82 2.07 -7.56 9.83
C LEU A 82 1.57 -8.50 8.72
N LYS A 83 0.39 -9.11 8.91
CA LYS A 83 -0.22 -9.97 7.89
C LYS A 83 -0.88 -9.11 6.84
N ILE A 84 -0.09 -8.74 5.85
CA ILE A 84 -0.52 -7.90 4.74
C ILE A 84 -0.68 -8.79 3.51
N GLY A 85 -1.78 -8.65 2.80
CA GLY A 85 -2.07 -9.45 1.62
C GLY A 85 -2.70 -8.72 0.45
N TYR A 86 -2.85 -9.44 -0.66
CA TYR A 86 -3.37 -8.98 -1.92
C TYR A 86 -4.37 -9.99 -2.46
N VAL A 87 -5.58 -9.52 -2.77
CA VAL A 87 -6.60 -10.32 -3.43
C VAL A 87 -6.34 -10.29 -4.92
N VAL A 88 -5.99 -11.43 -5.51
CA VAL A 88 -5.78 -11.57 -6.95
C VAL A 88 -7.02 -12.20 -7.56
N PHE A 89 -7.62 -11.52 -8.54
CA PHE A 89 -8.68 -12.11 -9.34
C PHE A 89 -8.10 -13.09 -10.37
N ASP A 90 -8.53 -14.34 -10.31
CA ASP A 90 -8.32 -15.31 -11.36
C ASP A 90 -9.58 -15.54 -12.18
N ALA A 91 -9.68 -14.79 -13.28
CA ALA A 91 -10.74 -14.94 -14.27
C ALA A 91 -10.85 -16.38 -14.81
N LYS A 92 -9.75 -17.15 -14.93
CA LYS A 92 -9.81 -18.52 -15.45
C LYS A 92 -10.49 -19.46 -14.45
N LYS A 93 -10.16 -19.37 -13.17
CA LYS A 93 -10.86 -20.10 -12.09
C LYS A 93 -12.34 -19.71 -12.06
N HIS A 94 -12.62 -18.40 -12.12
CA HIS A 94 -13.98 -17.90 -12.13
C HIS A 94 -14.82 -18.48 -13.30
N LEU A 95 -14.26 -18.50 -14.51
CA LEU A 95 -14.91 -19.05 -15.70
C LEU A 95 -15.14 -20.58 -15.62
N ARG A 96 -14.41 -21.30 -14.78
CA ARG A 96 -14.63 -22.75 -14.51
C ARG A 96 -15.61 -23.03 -13.37
N GLY A 97 -16.23 -21.99 -12.78
CA GLY A 97 -17.14 -22.13 -11.64
C GLY A 97 -16.44 -22.28 -10.29
N GLU A 98 -15.12 -22.09 -10.23
CA GLU A 98 -14.36 -22.10 -8.98
C GLU A 98 -14.33 -20.71 -8.33
N ARG A 99 -13.89 -20.64 -7.05
CA ARG A 99 -13.61 -19.36 -6.40
C ARG A 99 -12.48 -18.64 -7.15
N GLY A 100 -12.82 -17.59 -7.87
CA GLY A 100 -11.91 -16.80 -8.70
C GLY A 100 -11.03 -15.81 -7.94
N TRP A 101 -10.84 -15.98 -6.64
CA TRP A 101 -10.17 -15.00 -5.78
C TRP A 101 -9.21 -15.71 -4.83
N ASP A 102 -7.92 -15.45 -4.99
CA ASP A 102 -6.86 -15.95 -4.13
C ASP A 102 -6.26 -14.80 -3.31
N LEU A 103 -5.76 -15.09 -2.12
CA LEU A 103 -5.10 -14.11 -1.26
C LEU A 103 -3.61 -14.46 -1.15
N TYR A 104 -2.74 -13.50 -1.47
CA TYR A 104 -1.29 -13.65 -1.40
C TYR A 104 -0.68 -12.69 -0.39
N ASP A 105 0.35 -13.09 0.33
CA ASP A 105 1.15 -12.18 1.15
C ASP A 105 2.05 -11.26 0.29
N ILE A 106 2.75 -10.32 0.91
CA ILE A 106 3.69 -9.40 0.25
C ILE A 106 4.87 -10.10 -0.46
N ASN A 107 5.10 -11.38 -0.18
CA ASN A 107 6.16 -12.20 -0.77
C ASN A 107 5.65 -13.10 -1.89
N GLY A 108 4.36 -13.06 -2.24
CA GLY A 108 3.77 -13.90 -3.27
C GLY A 108 3.36 -15.30 -2.80
N ASN A 109 3.31 -15.55 -1.50
CA ASN A 109 2.84 -16.82 -0.95
C ASN A 109 1.33 -16.78 -0.78
N LEU A 110 0.64 -17.86 -1.14
CA LEU A 110 -0.79 -18.00 -0.87
C LEU A 110 -1.04 -18.08 0.64
N ILE A 111 -2.01 -17.33 1.15
CA ILE A 111 -2.36 -17.29 2.57
C ILE A 111 -3.88 -17.39 2.77
N GLU A 112 -4.31 -17.86 3.94
CA GLU A 112 -5.75 -18.00 4.25
C GLU A 112 -6.39 -16.67 4.67
N LYS A 113 -5.63 -15.82 5.37
CA LYS A 113 -6.12 -14.55 5.93
C LYS A 113 -5.01 -13.52 6.03
N ALA A 114 -5.38 -12.26 5.78
CA ALA A 114 -4.57 -11.07 6.06
C ALA A 114 -5.36 -10.14 6.98
N ASP A 115 -4.65 -9.36 7.78
CA ASP A 115 -5.22 -8.29 8.60
C ASP A 115 -5.56 -7.08 7.72
N TYR A 116 -4.73 -6.83 6.70
CA TYR A 116 -4.95 -5.81 5.68
C TYR A 116 -4.79 -6.37 4.29
N TYR A 117 -5.70 -6.04 3.38
CA TYR A 117 -5.57 -6.42 1.98
C TYR A 117 -6.15 -5.40 1.02
N THR A 118 -5.71 -5.48 -0.24
CA THR A 118 -6.31 -4.74 -1.35
C THR A 118 -6.54 -5.67 -2.54
N PHE A 119 -7.30 -5.20 -3.53
CA PHE A 119 -7.35 -5.85 -4.84
C PHE A 119 -6.02 -5.66 -5.57
N SER A 120 -5.45 -6.74 -6.08
CA SER A 120 -4.20 -6.74 -6.84
C SER A 120 -4.39 -5.98 -8.15
N GLY A 121 -3.91 -4.75 -8.20
CA GLY A 121 -3.93 -3.90 -9.37
C GLY A 121 -2.93 -2.75 -9.25
N TYR A 122 -2.55 -2.19 -10.38
CA TYR A 122 -1.68 -1.02 -10.43
C TYR A 122 -2.45 0.23 -10.01
N THR A 123 -1.81 1.08 -9.21
CA THR A 123 -2.35 2.42 -8.89
C THR A 123 -1.43 3.53 -9.36
N THR A 124 -2.05 4.68 -9.63
CA THR A 124 -1.34 5.94 -9.87
C THR A 124 -1.26 6.74 -8.58
N ILE A 125 -0.35 7.72 -8.52
CA ILE A 125 -0.28 8.58 -7.35
C ILE A 125 -1.56 9.42 -7.16
N HIS A 126 -2.23 9.81 -8.24
CA HIS A 126 -3.50 10.53 -8.17
C HIS A 126 -4.64 9.68 -7.61
N GLY A 127 -4.65 8.37 -7.88
CA GLY A 127 -5.61 7.45 -7.25
C GLY A 127 -5.39 7.36 -5.74
N MET A 128 -4.13 7.18 -5.32
CA MET A 128 -3.77 7.18 -3.89
C MET A 128 -4.06 8.53 -3.22
N GLU A 129 -3.78 9.64 -3.91
CA GLU A 129 -4.11 11.01 -3.46
C GLU A 129 -5.60 11.18 -3.20
N PHE A 130 -6.44 10.77 -4.15
CA PHE A 130 -7.88 10.87 -4.02
C PHE A 130 -8.38 10.09 -2.81
N ASP A 131 -7.92 8.85 -2.62
CA ASP A 131 -8.31 8.05 -1.47
C ASP A 131 -7.76 8.61 -0.15
N LEU A 132 -6.53 9.13 -0.12
CA LEU A 132 -5.98 9.84 1.04
C LEU A 132 -6.84 11.06 1.42
N TYR A 133 -7.30 11.83 0.43
CA TYR A 133 -8.20 12.95 0.70
C TYR A 133 -9.57 12.47 1.16
N ARG A 134 -10.12 11.41 0.57
CA ARG A 134 -11.41 10.84 0.98
C ARG A 134 -11.38 10.40 2.44
N GLU A 135 -10.41 9.58 2.83
CA GLU A 135 -10.31 9.07 4.20
C GLU A 135 -10.14 10.21 5.23
N LYS A 136 -9.49 11.32 4.83
CA LYS A 136 -9.32 12.51 5.67
C LYS A 136 -10.54 13.44 5.73
N ILE A 137 -11.25 13.62 4.61
CA ILE A 137 -12.43 14.51 4.53
C ILE A 137 -13.66 13.83 5.14
N CYS A 138 -13.78 12.51 4.98
CA CYS A 138 -14.90 11.73 5.49
C CYS A 138 -14.78 11.37 6.98
N GLY A 139 -13.76 11.88 7.69
CA GLY A 139 -13.69 11.79 9.16
C GLY A 139 -13.68 10.36 9.70
N THR A 140 -13.02 9.42 9.01
CA THR A 140 -12.75 8.09 9.60
C THR A 140 -11.50 8.11 10.50
N ILE A 141 -11.14 9.31 10.99
CA ILE A 141 -10.29 9.63 12.15
C ILE A 141 -10.90 10.85 12.84
#